data_AF-A0A543CYK0-F1
#
_entry.id   AF-A0A543CYK0-F1
#
_cell.length_a   1.000
_cell.length_b   1.000
_cell.length_c   1.000
_cell.angle_alpha   90.00
_cell.angle_beta   90.00
_cell.angle_gamma   90.00
#
_symmetry.space_group_name_H-M   'P 1'
#
loop_
_entity.id
_entity.type
_entity.pdbx_description
1 polymer ?
#
loop_
_entity_poly.entity_id
_entity_poly.type
_entity_poly.pdbx_seq_one_letter_code
_entity_poly.pdbx_strand_id
1 'polypeptide(L)'
;MTTTALQDASDPSSAVARSGWDRNRVRAVAYWVTTLVIVVELASGAVWNLVPIDWITAQLDHLGYPAYFAVILGVWQAAAAVAIIVPGFALIKEWAYVGSFFLWSGAAWSHLIVGDSGPDLWGVPLVFGVCAIASWVLRPSDRRLPVTQLRRHRDDATAGSSTAARALRNGRRAWAVSSGLLVLAYAFSFLTLPVIEPVMHDRAVELGWIDP
;
A
#
# COMPACT_ATOMS: atom_id res chain seq x y z
N MET A 1 -29.70 -21.86 -44.96
CA MET A 1 -29.75 -20.60 -44.20
C MET A 1 -29.42 -20.90 -42.74
N THR A 2 -28.13 -21.12 -42.42
CA THR A 2 -27.62 -21.31 -41.03
C THR A 2 -26.08 -21.49 -41.08
N THR A 3 -25.32 -20.47 -41.47
CA THR A 3 -23.84 -20.52 -41.46
C THR A 3 -23.18 -19.23 -40.99
N THR A 4 -23.93 -18.35 -40.31
CA THR A 4 -23.38 -17.06 -39.82
C THR A 4 -23.15 -17.07 -38.30
N ALA A 5 -23.74 -18.01 -37.56
CA ALA A 5 -23.68 -18.05 -36.09
C ALA A 5 -22.50 -18.86 -35.51
N LEU A 6 -21.78 -19.66 -36.30
CA LEU A 6 -20.65 -20.47 -35.83
C LEU A 6 -19.27 -19.88 -36.18
N GLN A 7 -19.22 -18.80 -36.98
CA GLN A 7 -17.97 -18.15 -37.37
C GLN A 7 -17.47 -17.14 -36.32
N ASP A 8 -18.37 -16.64 -35.47
CA ASP A 8 -18.08 -15.59 -34.47
C ASP A 8 -17.40 -16.14 -33.20
N ALA A 9 -17.46 -17.46 -32.98
CA ALA A 9 -16.90 -18.11 -31.79
C ALA A 9 -15.43 -18.59 -31.94
N SER A 10 -14.85 -18.51 -33.14
CA SER A 10 -13.51 -19.06 -33.45
C SER A 10 -12.50 -18.03 -33.96
N ASP A 11 -12.78 -16.73 -33.82
CA ASP A 11 -11.81 -15.70 -34.17
C ASP A 11 -10.70 -15.62 -33.09
N PRO A 12 -9.45 -16.02 -33.39
CA PRO A 12 -8.35 -15.91 -32.43
C PRO A 12 -8.11 -14.46 -31.98
N SER A 13 -8.53 -13.45 -32.77
CA SER A 13 -8.41 -12.04 -32.41
C SER A 13 -9.29 -11.67 -31.20
N SER A 14 -10.52 -12.22 -31.14
CA SER A 14 -11.48 -11.95 -30.07
C SER A 14 -11.06 -12.63 -28.76
N ALA A 15 -10.50 -13.85 -28.85
CA ALA A 15 -9.94 -14.58 -27.72
C ALA A 15 -8.71 -13.87 -27.12
N VAL A 16 -7.79 -13.38 -27.97
CA VAL A 16 -6.61 -12.62 -27.54
C VAL A 16 -7.02 -11.30 -26.89
N ALA A 17 -7.95 -10.55 -27.50
CA ALA A 17 -8.44 -9.28 -26.95
C ALA A 17 -9.11 -9.47 -25.58
N ARG A 18 -9.96 -10.50 -25.43
CA ARG A 18 -10.58 -10.86 -24.15
C ARG A 18 -9.54 -11.24 -23.09
N SER A 19 -8.56 -12.07 -23.46
CA SER A 19 -7.50 -12.49 -22.53
C SER A 19 -6.63 -11.33 -22.02
N GLY A 20 -6.36 -10.34 -22.89
CA GLY A 20 -5.62 -9.13 -22.53
C GLY A 20 -6.43 -8.19 -21.63
N TRP A 21 -7.74 -8.08 -21.87
CA TRP A 21 -8.66 -7.29 -21.06
C TRP A 21 -8.80 -7.85 -19.64
N ASP A 22 -9.00 -9.16 -19.51
CA ASP A 22 -9.14 -9.83 -18.21
C ASP A 22 -7.85 -9.71 -17.40
N ARG A 23 -6.69 -9.88 -18.03
CA ARG A 23 -5.38 -9.69 -17.39
C ARG A 23 -5.20 -8.27 -16.85
N ASN A 24 -5.59 -7.25 -17.60
CA ASN A 24 -5.46 -5.86 -17.16
C ASN A 24 -6.38 -5.53 -15.97
N ARG A 25 -7.60 -6.07 -15.98
CA ARG A 25 -8.54 -5.93 -14.85
C ARG A 25 -8.03 -6.63 -13.59
N VAL A 26 -7.57 -7.87 -13.71
CA VAL A 26 -7.00 -8.63 -12.59
C VAL A 26 -5.80 -7.89 -11.99
N ARG A 27 -4.89 -7.37 -12.82
CA ARG A 27 -3.75 -6.57 -12.36
C ARG A 27 -4.19 -5.30 -11.64
N ALA A 28 -5.21 -4.61 -12.13
CA ALA A 28 -5.75 -3.41 -11.49
C ALA A 28 -6.38 -3.73 -10.13
N VAL A 29 -7.17 -4.81 -10.03
CA VAL A 29 -7.76 -5.25 -8.76
C VAL A 29 -6.67 -5.66 -7.77
N ALA A 30 -5.72 -6.50 -8.19
CA ALA A 30 -4.61 -6.93 -7.34
C ALA A 30 -3.77 -5.74 -6.85
N TYR A 31 -3.53 -4.76 -7.73
CA TYR A 31 -2.87 -3.50 -7.36
C TYR A 31 -3.64 -2.74 -6.29
N TRP A 32 -4.95 -2.54 -6.47
CA TRP A 32 -5.74 -1.77 -5.51
C TRP A 32 -5.93 -2.49 -4.17
N VAL A 33 -6.08 -3.82 -4.19
CA VAL A 33 -6.13 -4.64 -2.97
C VAL A 33 -4.82 -4.52 -2.20
N THR A 34 -3.68 -4.78 -2.85
CA THR A 34 -2.36 -4.68 -2.20
C THR A 34 -2.05 -3.26 -1.74
N THR A 35 -2.40 -2.23 -2.54
CA THR A 35 -2.25 -0.83 -2.15
C THR A 35 -3.09 -0.48 -0.92
N LEU A 36 -4.35 -0.92 -0.85
CA LEU A 36 -5.21 -0.62 0.28
C LEU A 36 -4.68 -1.26 1.56
N VAL A 37 -4.24 -2.53 1.49
CA VAL A 37 -3.63 -3.24 2.63
C VAL A 37 -2.41 -2.46 3.16
N ILE A 38 -1.49 -2.07 2.28
CA ILE A 38 -0.30 -1.29 2.65
C ILE A 38 -0.66 0.06 3.25
N VAL A 39 -1.61 0.79 2.65
CA VAL A 39 -1.98 2.12 3.13
C VAL A 39 -2.66 2.04 4.49
N VAL A 40 -3.52 1.04 4.71
CA VAL A 40 -4.15 0.80 6.02
C VAL A 40 -3.09 0.44 7.05
N GLU A 41 -2.14 -0.43 6.71
CA GLU A 41 -1.05 -0.79 7.61
C GLU A 41 -0.16 0.41 7.96
N LEU A 42 0.25 1.20 6.96
CA LEU A 42 1.05 2.42 7.19
C LEU A 42 0.29 3.46 7.99
N ALA A 43 -1.01 3.66 7.73
CA ALA A 43 -1.83 4.57 8.52
C ALA A 43 -1.98 4.08 9.96
N SER A 44 -2.17 2.77 10.16
CA SER A 44 -2.31 2.18 11.49
C SER A 44 -1.02 2.27 12.29
N GLY A 45 0.10 1.88 11.69
CA GLY A 45 1.41 2.04 12.30
C GLY A 45 1.73 3.51 12.62
N ALA A 46 1.33 4.44 11.76
CA ALA A 46 1.50 5.87 12.03
C ALA A 46 0.74 6.32 13.28
N VAL A 47 -0.52 5.90 13.43
CA VAL A 47 -1.32 6.21 14.63
C VAL A 47 -0.69 5.55 15.86
N TRP A 48 -0.36 4.26 15.78
CA TRP A 48 0.16 3.51 16.92
C TRP A 48 1.50 4.03 17.42
N ASN A 49 2.34 4.53 16.52
CA ASN A 49 3.63 5.12 16.87
C ASN A 49 3.54 6.57 17.37
N LEU A 50 2.47 7.30 17.06
CA LEU A 50 2.27 8.69 17.48
C LEU A 50 1.40 8.82 18.74
N VAL A 51 0.53 7.85 18.99
CA VAL A 51 -0.25 7.73 20.21
C VAL A 51 0.58 6.96 21.23
N PRO A 52 0.64 7.39 22.50
CA PRO A 52 1.29 6.61 23.55
C PRO A 52 0.49 5.33 23.78
N ILE A 53 1.00 4.20 23.27
CA ILE A 53 0.43 2.86 23.44
C ILE A 53 1.49 1.99 24.10
N ASP A 54 1.14 1.38 25.24
CA ASP A 54 2.07 0.59 26.06
C ASP A 54 2.73 -0.56 25.28
N TRP A 55 1.97 -1.19 24.36
CA TRP A 55 2.47 -2.22 23.45
C TRP A 55 3.65 -1.74 22.59
N ILE A 56 3.54 -0.55 21.99
CA ILE A 56 4.57 -0.01 21.10
C ILE A 56 5.81 0.38 21.90
N THR A 57 5.63 0.98 23.07
CA THR A 57 6.76 1.29 23.95
C THR A 57 7.47 0.01 24.42
N ALA A 58 6.71 -1.01 24.84
CA ALA A 58 7.27 -2.29 25.26
C ALA A 58 8.01 -3.01 24.12
N GLN A 59 7.44 -3.01 22.91
CA GLN A 59 8.08 -3.61 21.74
C GLN A 59 9.38 -2.89 21.37
N LEU A 60 9.40 -1.56 21.39
CA LEU A 60 10.61 -0.79 21.10
C LEU A 60 11.68 -0.98 22.18
N ASP A 61 11.29 -1.00 23.45
CA ASP A 61 12.21 -1.24 24.57
C ASP A 61 12.82 -2.65 24.50
N HIS A 62 12.01 -3.67 24.20
CA HIS A 62 12.48 -5.04 23.96
C HIS A 62 13.49 -5.11 22.81
N LEU A 63 13.22 -4.37 21.72
CA LEU A 63 14.13 -4.27 20.58
C LEU A 63 15.36 -3.37 20.84
N GLY A 64 15.44 -2.70 21.99
CA GLY A 64 16.53 -1.79 22.36
C GLY A 64 16.47 -0.44 21.65
N TYR A 65 15.32 -0.06 21.11
CA TYR A 65 15.09 1.24 20.47
C TYR A 65 14.64 2.30 21.47
N PRO A 66 15.13 3.54 21.35
CA PRO A 66 14.70 4.64 22.21
C PRO A 66 13.29 5.12 21.87
N ALA A 67 12.53 5.60 22.86
CA ALA A 67 11.13 6.03 22.69
C ALA A 67 10.89 7.08 21.58
N TYR A 68 11.84 7.99 21.33
CA TYR A 68 11.70 8.98 20.25
C TYR A 68 11.64 8.33 18.86
N PHE A 69 12.13 7.10 18.72
CA PHE A 69 12.11 6.34 17.47
C PHE A 69 10.68 6.07 17.01
N ALA A 70 9.74 5.81 17.94
CA ALA A 70 8.32 5.69 17.65
C ALA A 70 7.82 6.92 16.86
N VAL A 71 8.05 8.12 17.40
CA VAL A 71 7.58 9.37 16.78
C VAL A 71 8.16 9.54 15.38
N ILE A 72 9.44 9.23 15.18
CA ILE A 72 10.09 9.28 13.86
C ILE A 72 9.40 8.30 12.90
N LEU A 73 9.22 7.04 13.30
CA LEU A 73 8.55 6.02 12.49
C LEU A 73 7.12 6.43 12.14
N GLY A 74 6.37 6.95 13.11
CA GLY A 74 4.98 7.35 12.91
C GLY A 74 4.83 8.47 11.89
N VAL A 75 5.69 9.49 11.96
CA VAL A 75 5.72 10.58 10.96
C VAL A 75 6.04 10.05 9.56
N TRP A 76 7.04 9.16 9.45
CA TRP A 76 7.43 8.60 8.14
C TRP A 76 6.36 7.66 7.56
N GLN A 77 5.71 6.86 8.39
CA GLN A 77 4.59 6.01 7.97
C GLN A 77 3.40 6.83 7.49
N ALA A 78 3.06 7.92 8.19
CA ALA A 78 2.02 8.86 7.74
C ALA A 78 2.36 9.47 6.38
N ALA A 79 3.60 9.93 6.21
CA ALA A 79 4.09 10.48 4.94
C ALA A 79 4.05 9.43 3.81
N ALA A 80 4.44 8.18 4.09
CA ALA A 80 4.41 7.09 3.12
C ALA A 80 2.97 6.73 2.71
N ALA A 81 2.03 6.65 3.66
CA ALA A 81 0.62 6.40 3.39
C ALA A 81 0.04 7.44 2.43
N VAL A 82 0.31 8.73 2.70
CA VAL A 82 -0.11 9.85 1.84
C VAL A 82 0.54 9.75 0.46
N ALA A 83 1.86 9.55 0.40
CA ALA A 83 2.60 9.49 -0.86
C ALA A 83 2.13 8.34 -1.78
N ILE A 84 1.80 7.18 -1.21
CA ILE A 84 1.36 6.00 -1.96
C ILE A 84 -0.04 6.21 -2.54
N ILE A 85 -0.99 6.72 -1.74
CA ILE A 85 -2.40 6.83 -2.16
C ILE A 85 -2.69 8.05 -3.03
N VAL A 86 -1.97 9.16 -2.84
CA VAL A 86 -2.19 10.40 -3.60
C VAL A 86 -1.72 10.21 -5.06
N PRO A 87 -2.52 10.66 -6.05
CA PRO A 87 -2.12 10.61 -7.46
C PRO A 87 -1.16 11.77 -7.81
N GLY A 88 -0.19 11.53 -8.69
CA GLY A 88 0.64 12.57 -9.32
C GLY A 88 2.10 12.68 -8.89
N PHE A 89 2.47 12.20 -7.70
CA PHE A 89 3.86 12.28 -7.20
C PHE A 89 4.67 11.02 -7.49
N ALA A 90 5.02 10.79 -8.76
CA ALA A 90 5.67 9.55 -9.19
C ALA A 90 7.00 9.28 -8.46
N LEU A 91 7.87 10.29 -8.30
CA LEU A 91 9.18 10.11 -7.62
C LEU A 91 9.02 9.86 -6.12
N ILE A 92 8.24 10.69 -5.42
CA ILE A 92 8.00 10.53 -3.97
C ILE A 92 7.37 9.17 -3.68
N LYS A 93 6.53 8.67 -4.59
CA LYS A 93 5.94 7.33 -4.48
C LYS A 93 6.98 6.22 -4.55
N GLU A 94 7.97 6.31 -5.44
CA GLU A 94 9.08 5.35 -5.46
C GLU A 94 9.81 5.33 -4.11
N TRP A 95 10.14 6.51 -3.58
CA TRP A 95 10.78 6.65 -2.27
C TRP A 95 9.93 6.11 -1.12
N ALA A 96 8.61 6.30 -1.17
CA ALA A 96 7.68 5.76 -0.18
C ALA A 96 7.65 4.23 -0.18
N TYR A 97 7.67 3.59 -1.37
CA TYR A 97 7.77 2.13 -1.46
C TYR A 97 9.12 1.61 -0.95
N VAL A 98 10.22 2.27 -1.32
CA VAL A 98 11.57 1.91 -0.85
C VAL A 98 11.67 2.07 0.67
N GLY A 99 11.18 3.19 1.21
CA GLY A 99 11.14 3.43 2.65
C GLY A 99 10.29 2.40 3.40
N SER A 100 9.12 2.04 2.86
CA SER A 100 8.26 1.00 3.45
C SER A 100 8.94 -0.37 3.45
N PHE A 101 9.68 -0.70 2.38
CA PHE A 101 10.48 -1.94 2.34
C PHE A 101 11.58 -1.96 3.41
N PHE A 102 12.30 -0.84 3.60
CA PHE A 102 13.32 -0.75 4.65
C PHE A 102 12.74 -0.78 6.05
N LEU A 103 11.58 -0.14 6.26
CA LEU A 103 10.85 -0.18 7.52
C LEU A 103 10.53 -1.63 7.92
N TRP A 104 9.90 -2.38 7.03
CA TRP A 104 9.45 -3.73 7.33
C TRP A 104 10.57 -4.76 7.35
N SER A 105 11.57 -4.63 6.47
CA SER A 105 12.76 -5.50 6.52
C SER A 105 13.61 -5.22 7.76
N GLY A 106 13.73 -3.95 8.17
CA GLY A 106 14.38 -3.54 9.41
C GLY A 106 13.69 -4.15 10.63
N ALA A 107 12.36 -4.01 10.75
CA ALA A 107 11.60 -4.61 11.85
C ALA A 107 11.78 -6.13 11.95
N ALA A 108 11.70 -6.85 10.81
CA ALA A 108 11.96 -8.28 10.78
C ALA A 108 13.38 -8.62 11.25
N TRP A 109 14.38 -7.87 10.80
CA TRP A 109 15.77 -8.10 11.17
C TRP A 109 16.04 -7.81 12.65
N SER A 110 15.41 -6.78 13.23
CA SER A 110 15.54 -6.45 14.64
C SER A 110 15.00 -7.57 15.53
N HIS A 111 13.82 -8.10 15.21
CA HIS A 111 13.26 -9.27 15.92
C HIS A 111 14.17 -10.50 15.80
N LEU A 112 14.73 -10.76 14.62
CA LEU A 112 15.68 -11.87 14.43
C LEU A 112 16.98 -11.69 15.23
N ILE A 113 17.49 -10.47 15.37
CA ILE A 113 18.72 -10.18 16.13
C ILE A 113 18.52 -10.38 17.63
N VAL A 114 17.38 -9.93 18.17
CA VAL A 114 17.04 -10.09 19.60
C VAL A 114 16.72 -11.55 19.94
N GLY A 115 16.46 -12.38 18.93
CA GLY A 115 16.26 -13.82 19.09
C GLY A 115 14.79 -14.20 19.31
N ASP A 116 13.86 -13.35 18.87
CA ASP A 116 12.43 -13.66 18.94
C ASP A 116 12.11 -14.90 18.09
N SER A 117 11.65 -15.94 18.77
CA SER A 117 11.40 -17.26 18.17
C SER A 117 10.05 -17.36 17.45
N GLY A 118 9.16 -16.39 17.68
CA GLY A 118 7.81 -16.34 17.10
C GLY A 118 7.78 -15.82 15.66
N PRO A 119 7.32 -16.61 14.66
CA PRO A 119 7.14 -16.13 13.28
C PRO A 119 6.07 -15.05 13.14
N ASP A 120 5.22 -14.87 14.15
CA ASP A 120 4.27 -13.78 14.26
C ASP A 120 4.95 -12.41 14.44
N LEU A 121 6.12 -12.35 15.08
CA LEU A 121 6.84 -11.10 15.34
C LEU A 121 7.68 -10.64 14.13
N TRP A 122 8.49 -11.52 13.55
CA TRP A 122 9.32 -11.19 12.38
C TRP A 122 8.63 -11.44 11.04
N GLY A 123 7.69 -12.37 10.97
CA GLY A 123 7.04 -12.77 9.72
C GLY A 123 5.95 -11.80 9.27
N VAL A 124 5.22 -11.17 10.19
CA VAL A 124 4.20 -10.16 9.86
C VAL A 124 4.82 -8.97 9.11
N PRO A 125 5.92 -8.33 9.57
CA PRO A 125 6.63 -7.32 8.79
C PRO A 125 7.05 -7.82 7.41
N LEU A 126 7.57 -9.04 7.28
CA LEU A 126 7.97 -9.58 5.97
C LEU A 126 6.80 -9.71 5.00
N VAL A 127 5.63 -10.16 5.47
CA VAL A 127 4.42 -10.24 4.65
C VAL A 127 4.05 -8.86 4.10
N PHE A 128 4.09 -7.83 4.94
CA PHE A 128 3.86 -6.46 4.49
C PHE A 128 4.92 -5.97 3.51
N GLY A 129 6.19 -6.31 3.74
CA GLY A 129 7.29 -6.07 2.79
C GLY A 129 7.03 -6.68 1.42
N VAL A 130 6.58 -7.94 1.38
CA VAL A 130 6.21 -8.65 0.14
C VAL A 130 5.00 -7.98 -0.51
N CYS A 131 3.98 -7.61 0.26
CA CYS A 131 2.85 -6.84 -0.25
C CYS A 131 3.30 -5.51 -0.87
N ALA A 132 4.25 -4.79 -0.25
CA ALA A 132 4.85 -3.57 -0.75
C ALA A 132 5.43 -3.76 -2.15
N ILE A 133 6.26 -4.78 -2.30
CA ILE A 133 6.91 -5.12 -3.56
C ILE A 133 5.85 -5.53 -4.59
N ALA A 134 4.88 -6.36 -4.21
CA ALA A 134 3.80 -6.77 -5.10
C ALA A 134 3.00 -5.57 -5.61
N SER A 135 2.61 -4.65 -4.72
CA SER A 135 1.92 -3.41 -5.07
C SER A 135 2.76 -2.54 -6.00
N TRP A 136 4.06 -2.42 -5.72
CA TRP A 136 5.01 -1.67 -6.55
C TRP A 136 5.12 -2.25 -7.97
N VAL A 137 5.25 -3.58 -8.10
CA VAL A 137 5.34 -4.28 -9.39
C VAL A 137 4.02 -4.17 -10.19
N LEU A 138 2.88 -4.29 -9.50
CA LEU A 138 1.55 -4.25 -10.11
C LEU A 138 1.11 -2.83 -10.51
N ARG A 139 1.83 -1.79 -10.07
CA ARG A 139 1.48 -0.38 -10.29
C ARG A 139 1.26 -0.06 -11.78
N PRO A 140 0.09 0.53 -12.14
CA PRO A 140 -0.23 0.88 -13.51
C PRO A 140 0.66 2.02 -14.06
N SER A 141 0.81 2.05 -15.39
CA SER A 141 1.81 2.84 -16.11
C SER A 141 1.61 4.35 -15.98
N ASP A 142 0.37 4.79 -15.81
CA ASP A 142 -0.05 6.18 -15.55
C ASP A 142 0.51 6.73 -14.23
N ARG A 143 0.93 5.86 -13.31
CA ARG A 143 1.53 6.27 -12.05
C ARG A 143 3.05 6.31 -12.09
N ARG A 144 3.72 5.80 -13.14
CA ARG A 144 5.19 5.69 -13.30
C ARG A 144 5.83 7.00 -13.77
N LEU A 145 7.16 7.11 -13.66
CA LEU A 145 7.91 8.33 -14.02
C LEU A 145 7.67 8.79 -15.48
N PRO A 146 7.73 10.10 -15.77
CA PRO A 146 7.36 10.67 -17.09
C PRO A 146 8.20 10.18 -18.27
N VAL A 147 9.41 9.67 -18.05
CA VAL A 147 10.31 9.17 -19.11
C VAL A 147 9.65 8.05 -19.93
N THR A 148 8.72 7.29 -19.34
CA THR A 148 7.94 6.26 -20.06
C THR A 148 6.71 6.82 -20.80
N GLN A 149 6.25 8.03 -20.46
CA GLN A 149 5.02 8.66 -20.98
C GLN A 149 5.24 9.45 -22.28
N LEU A 150 6.46 9.96 -22.51
CA LEU A 150 6.78 10.77 -23.70
C LEU A 150 6.57 10.03 -25.04
N ARG A 151 6.70 8.70 -25.06
CA ARG A 151 6.48 7.89 -26.28
C ARG A 151 5.00 7.79 -26.67
N ARG A 152 4.08 7.85 -25.71
CA ARG A 152 2.62 7.70 -25.93
C ARG A 152 1.92 9.04 -26.14
N HIS A 153 2.38 10.10 -25.47
CA HIS A 153 1.82 11.45 -25.62
C HIS A 153 2.02 12.04 -27.02
N ARG A 154 3.00 11.56 -27.81
CA ARG A 154 3.18 11.94 -29.22
C ARG A 154 2.05 11.42 -30.11
N ASP A 155 1.46 10.27 -29.77
CA ASP A 155 0.36 9.67 -30.52
C ASP A 155 -0.99 10.33 -30.17
N ASP A 156 -1.19 10.65 -28.88
CA ASP A 156 -2.42 11.27 -28.36
C ASP A 156 -2.54 12.79 -28.63
N ALA A 157 -1.44 13.48 -28.90
CA ALA A 157 -1.43 14.93 -29.18
C ALA A 157 -2.21 15.31 -30.46
N THR A 158 -2.54 14.33 -31.30
CA THR A 158 -3.42 14.50 -32.46
C THR A 158 -4.91 14.60 -32.09
N ALA A 159 -5.29 14.34 -30.83
CA ALA A 159 -6.66 14.23 -30.36
C ALA A 159 -7.06 15.27 -29.27
N GLY A 160 -7.09 16.55 -29.65
CA GLY A 160 -8.14 17.54 -29.30
C GLY A 160 -8.43 17.96 -27.83
N SER A 161 -8.86 19.22 -27.70
CA SER A 161 -9.22 19.98 -26.48
C SER A 161 -10.21 19.32 -25.49
N SER A 162 -11.01 18.33 -25.94
CA SER A 162 -11.94 17.59 -25.06
C SER A 162 -11.22 16.70 -24.02
N THR A 163 -9.96 16.36 -24.30
CA THR A 163 -9.14 15.46 -23.50
C THR A 163 -8.61 16.17 -22.24
N ALA A 164 -8.29 17.46 -22.35
CA ALA A 164 -7.78 18.28 -21.23
C ALA A 164 -8.84 18.47 -20.12
N ALA A 165 -10.07 18.83 -20.49
CA ALA A 165 -11.15 19.01 -19.51
C ALA A 165 -11.53 17.69 -18.82
N ARG A 166 -11.44 16.56 -19.53
CA ARG A 166 -11.67 15.22 -18.98
C ARG A 166 -10.53 14.81 -18.03
N ALA A 167 -9.28 15.10 -18.37
CA ALA A 167 -8.12 14.84 -17.53
C ALA A 167 -8.19 15.59 -16.18
N LEU A 168 -8.55 16.88 -16.20
CA LEU A 168 -8.71 17.68 -14.98
C LEU A 168 -9.83 17.15 -14.06
N ARG A 169 -11.00 16.76 -14.62
CA ARG A 169 -12.09 16.15 -13.85
C ARG A 169 -11.69 14.80 -13.26
N ASN A 170 -10.99 13.98 -14.03
CA ASN A 170 -10.49 12.68 -13.57
C ASN A 170 -9.44 12.86 -12.46
N GLY A 171 -8.57 13.86 -12.57
CA GLY A 171 -7.64 14.26 -11.52
C GLY A 171 -8.37 14.61 -10.21
N ARG A 172 -9.35 15.52 -10.27
CA ARG A 172 -10.12 15.92 -9.07
C ARG A 172 -10.87 14.76 -8.41
N ARG A 173 -11.46 13.86 -9.21
CA ARG A 173 -12.14 12.65 -8.70
C ARG A 173 -11.16 11.68 -8.05
N ALA A 174 -10.00 11.45 -8.68
CA ALA A 174 -8.96 10.58 -8.13
C ALA A 174 -8.43 11.11 -6.79
N TRP A 175 -8.21 12.42 -6.68
CA TRP A 175 -7.84 13.07 -5.42
C TRP A 175 -8.90 12.88 -4.34
N ALA A 176 -10.18 13.13 -4.64
CA ALA A 176 -11.27 12.97 -3.69
C ALA A 176 -11.40 11.52 -3.19
N VAL A 177 -11.27 10.54 -4.08
CA VAL A 177 -11.30 9.10 -3.72
C VAL A 177 -10.11 8.75 -2.84
N SER A 178 -8.89 9.16 -3.21
CA SER A 178 -7.69 8.90 -2.41
C SER A 178 -7.77 9.52 -1.02
N SER A 179 -8.25 10.77 -0.92
CA SER A 179 -8.47 11.44 0.37
C SER A 179 -9.53 10.71 1.20
N GLY A 180 -10.65 10.31 0.61
CA GLY A 180 -11.70 9.55 1.30
C GLY A 180 -11.20 8.20 1.83
N LEU A 181 -10.45 7.47 1.02
CA LEU A 181 -9.84 6.19 1.42
C LEU A 181 -8.81 6.37 2.55
N LEU A 182 -8.01 7.44 2.50
CA LEU A 182 -7.04 7.73 3.55
C LEU A 182 -7.74 8.07 4.87
N VAL A 183 -8.79 8.90 4.81
CA VAL A 183 -9.62 9.20 5.99
C VAL A 183 -10.24 7.93 6.56
N LEU A 184 -10.78 7.05 5.71
CA LEU A 184 -11.33 5.77 6.14
C LEU A 184 -10.28 4.86 6.77
N ALA A 185 -9.05 4.83 6.22
CA ALA A 185 -7.95 4.05 6.78
C ALA A 185 -7.55 4.55 8.18
N TYR A 186 -7.42 5.86 8.37
CA TYR A 186 -7.16 6.43 9.69
C TYR A 186 -8.33 6.23 10.64
N ALA A 187 -9.57 6.43 10.20
CA ALA A 187 -10.76 6.19 11.02
C ALA A 187 -10.86 4.73 11.46
N PHE A 188 -10.58 3.79 10.56
CA PHE A 188 -10.49 2.36 10.87
C PHE A 188 -9.40 2.11 11.92
N SER A 189 -8.21 2.68 11.75
CA SER A 189 -7.12 2.56 12.73
C SER A 189 -7.50 3.08 14.11
N PHE A 190 -8.13 4.25 14.22
CA PHE A 190 -8.58 4.78 15.50
C PHE A 190 -9.70 3.93 16.13
N LEU A 191 -10.60 3.39 15.30
CA LEU A 191 -11.70 2.57 15.78
C LEU A 191 -11.25 1.20 16.29
N THR A 192 -10.13 0.67 15.78
CA THR A 192 -9.61 -0.64 16.19
C THR A 192 -8.76 -0.56 17.47
N LEU A 193 -8.22 0.62 17.83
CA LEU A 193 -7.44 0.82 19.05
C LEU A 193 -8.06 0.20 20.32
N PRO A 194 -9.31 0.50 20.72
CA PRO A 194 -9.88 -0.03 21.96
C PRO A 194 -10.05 -1.55 21.97
N VAL A 195 -10.02 -2.21 20.81
CA VAL A 195 -10.10 -3.67 20.70
C VAL A 195 -8.71 -4.29 20.71
N ILE A 196 -7.75 -3.65 20.04
CA ILE A 196 -6.39 -4.19 19.85
C ILE A 196 -5.52 -3.93 21.07
N GLU A 197 -5.64 -2.78 21.72
CA GLU A 197 -4.84 -2.39 22.87
C GLU A 197 -4.85 -3.42 24.01
N PRO A 198 -6.00 -3.93 24.50
CA PRO A 198 -6.00 -4.95 25.55
C PRO A 198 -5.39 -6.27 25.08
N VAL A 199 -5.67 -6.68 23.84
CA VAL A 199 -5.11 -7.91 23.27
C VAL A 199 -3.58 -7.81 23.18
N MET A 200 -3.06 -6.67 22.73
CA MET A 200 -1.62 -6.47 22.61
C MET A 200 -0.95 -6.31 23.98
N HIS A 201 -1.62 -5.67 24.94
CA HIS A 201 -1.14 -5.62 26.32
C HIS A 201 -0.97 -7.04 26.90
N ASP A 202 -2.00 -7.89 26.79
CA ASP A 202 -1.93 -9.29 27.23
C ASP A 202 -0.79 -10.04 26.53
N ARG A 203 -0.59 -9.78 25.22
CA ARG A 203 0.55 -10.36 24.48
C ARG A 203 1.90 -9.90 25.00
N ALA A 204 2.06 -8.63 25.37
CA ALA A 204 3.32 -8.14 25.92
C ALA A 204 3.59 -8.75 27.30
N VAL A 205 2.55 -8.98 28.11
CA VAL A 205 2.66 -9.71 29.37
C VAL A 205 3.07 -11.17 29.11
N GLU A 206 2.44 -11.86 28.14
CA GLU A 206 2.79 -13.23 27.74
C GLU A 206 4.24 -13.36 27.27
N LEU A 207 4.74 -12.34 26.56
CA LEU A 207 6.12 -12.26 26.07
C LEU A 207 7.12 -11.83 27.16
N GLY A 208 6.63 -11.41 28.33
CA GLY A 208 7.45 -10.94 29.45
C GLY A 208 8.10 -9.58 29.22
N TRP A 209 7.52 -8.76 28.33
CA TRP A 209 8.02 -7.41 28.02
C TRP A 209 7.55 -6.36 29.02
N ILE A 210 6.39 -6.59 29.64
CA ILE A 210 5.80 -5.72 30.66
C ILE A 210 5.29 -6.54 31.84
N ASP A 211 5.22 -5.91 33.00
CA ASP A 211 4.63 -6.50 34.20
C ASP A 211 3.09 -6.62 34.06
N PRO A 212 2.46 -7.65 34.65
CA PRO A 212 1.01 -7.90 34.58
C PRO A 212 0.16 -6.92 35.38
#